data_AF-A0A932HB67-F1
#
_entry.id   AF-A0A932HB67-F1
#
_cell.length_a   1.000
_cell.length_b   1.000
_cell.length_c   1.000
_cell.angle_alpha   90.00
_cell.angle_beta   90.00
_cell.angle_gamma   90.00
#
_symmetry.space_group_name_H-M   'P 1'
#
loop_
_entity.id
_entity.type
_entity.pdbx_description
1 polymer ?
#
loop_
_entity_poly.entity_id
_entity_poly.type
_entity_poly.pdbx_seq_one_letter_code
_entity_poly.pdbx_strand_id
1 'polypeptide(L)' 'DIAAKVHSEITKALKSPEVSELITREGGTPIGSTPDEFASYFRRDADKYAQVIRAGKLKSD' A
#
# COMPACT_ATOMS: atom_id res chain seq x y z
N ASP A 1 6.89 17.76 10.08
CA ASP A 1 5.89 16.71 9.79
C ASP A 1 6.57 15.36 9.77
N ILE A 2 6.21 14.44 10.68
CA ILE A 2 6.87 13.13 10.83
C ILE A 2 6.55 12.24 9.62
N ALA A 3 5.31 12.30 9.11
CA ALA A 3 4.88 11.48 7.99
C ALA A 3 5.66 11.79 6.73
N ALA A 4 5.88 13.08 6.43
CA ALA A 4 6.68 13.51 5.28
C ALA A 4 8.14 13.01 5.36
N LYS A 5 8.74 13.05 6.56
CA LYS A 5 10.12 12.56 6.77
C LYS A 5 10.21 11.05 6.56
N VAL A 6 9.27 10.29 7.11
CA VAL A 6 9.21 8.83 6.95
C VAL A 6 9.01 8.46 5.48
N HIS A 7 8.06 9.11 4.79
CA HIS A 7 7.83 8.89 3.37
C HIS A 7 9.09 9.17 2.54
N SER A 8 9.80 10.28 2.81
CA SER A 8 11.03 10.59 2.10
C SER A 8 12.11 9.51 2.27
N GLU A 9 12.30 8.97 3.47
CA GLU A 9 13.31 7.93 3.71
C GLU A 9 12.91 6.59 3.08
N ILE A 10 11.62 6.22 3.14
CA ILE A 10 11.11 5.02 2.48
C ILE A 10 11.30 5.11 0.96
N THR A 11 10.95 6.26 0.35
CA THR A 11 11.12 6.45 -1.09
C THR A 11 12.59 6.39 -1.52
N LYS A 12 13.53 6.82 -0.67
CA LYS A 12 14.97 6.62 -0.92
C LYS A 12 15.35 5.14 -0.85
N ALA A 13 14.87 4.43 0.18
CA ALA A 13 15.15 3.00 0.33
C ALA A 13 14.63 2.18 -0.86
N LEU A 14 13.42 2.47 -1.36
CA LEU A 14 12.85 1.79 -2.52
C LEU A 14 13.62 2.01 -3.83
N LYS A 15 14.41 3.09 -3.93
CA LYS A 15 15.31 3.33 -5.08
C LYS A 15 16.60 2.51 -5.01
N SER A 16 16.91 1.90 -3.86
CA SER A 16 18.04 0.98 -3.75
C SER A 16 17.74 -0.30 -4.53
N PRO A 17 18.62 -0.72 -5.46
CA PRO A 17 18.45 -1.99 -6.18
C PRO A 17 18.29 -3.18 -5.23
N GLU A 18 19.08 -3.23 -4.15
CA GLU A 18 19.02 -4.30 -3.15
C GLU A 18 17.64 -4.42 -2.51
N VAL A 19 17.03 -3.28 -2.14
CA VAL A 19 15.70 -3.24 -1.51
C VAL A 19 14.62 -3.60 -2.52
N SER A 20 14.72 -3.09 -3.74
CA SER A 20 13.77 -3.40 -4.82
C SER A 20 13.80 -4.89 -5.18
N GLU A 21 14.99 -5.47 -5.28
CA GLU A 21 15.18 -6.90 -5.55
C GLU A 21 14.65 -7.78 -4.43
N LEU A 22 14.89 -7.40 -3.17
CA LEU A 22 14.33 -8.10 -2.01
C LEU A 22 12.80 -8.13 -2.09
N ILE A 23 12.15 -6.98 -2.29
CA ILE A 23 10.68 -6.90 -2.38
C ILE A 23 10.16 -7.75 -3.54
N THR A 24 10.83 -7.69 -4.69
CA THR A 24 10.42 -8.45 -5.89
C THR A 24 10.60 -9.95 -5.70
N ARG A 25 11.67 -10.37 -5.02
CA ARG A 25 11.95 -11.79 -4.71
C ARG A 25 10.88 -12.40 -3.81
N GLU A 26 10.34 -11.61 -2.87
CA GLU A 26 9.22 -12.03 -2.01
C GLU A 26 7.85 -11.93 -2.72
N GLY A 27 7.83 -11.66 -4.04
CA GLY A 27 6.60 -11.56 -4.84
C GLY A 27 5.89 -10.20 -4.72
N GLY A 28 6.51 -9.21 -4.08
CA GLY A 28 6.00 -7.86 -3.96
C GLY A 28 6.32 -7.00 -5.18
N THR A 29 5.70 -5.81 -5.23
CA THR A 29 6.04 -4.77 -6.22
C THR A 29 6.30 -3.45 -5.48
N PRO A 30 7.48 -2.82 -5.64
CA PRO A 30 7.77 -1.54 -5.01
C PRO A 30 7.01 -0.41 -5.73
N ILE A 31 6.09 0.27 -5.03
CA ILE A 31 5.23 1.32 -5.62
C ILE A 31 5.72 2.73 -5.27
N GLY A 32 6.04 2.99 -4.00
CA GLY A 32 6.55 4.31 -3.56
C GLY A 32 5.57 5.48 -3.73
N SER A 33 4.26 5.23 -3.66
CA SER A 33 3.22 6.27 -3.80
C SER A 33 3.29 7.32 -2.69
N THR A 34 2.75 8.49 -2.98
CA THR A 34 2.61 9.57 -1.99
C THR A 34 1.59 9.20 -0.90
N PRO A 35 1.64 9.83 0.29
CA PRO A 35 0.66 9.58 1.34
C PRO A 35 -0.79 9.81 0.91
N ASP A 36 -1.05 10.84 0.09
CA ASP A 36 -2.40 11.17 -0.39
C ASP A 36 -2.93 10.17 -1.42
N GLU A 37 -2.05 9.68 -2.30
CA GLU A 37 -2.37 8.60 -3.24
C GLU A 37 -2.69 7.32 -2.48
N PHE A 38 -1.89 6.97 -1.46
CA PHE A 38 -2.13 5.80 -0.62
C PHE A 38 -3.45 5.93 0.15
N ALA A 39 -3.74 7.08 0.74
CA ALA A 39 -5.01 7.34 1.44
C ALA A 39 -6.21 7.20 0.49
N SER A 40 -6.08 7.68 -0.75
CA SER A 40 -7.13 7.59 -1.76
C SER A 40 -7.31 6.16 -2.27
N TYR A 41 -6.21 5.43 -2.47
CA TYR A 41 -6.21 4.01 -2.78
C TYR A 41 -6.95 3.20 -1.71
N PHE A 42 -6.59 3.41 -0.44
CA PHE A 42 -7.16 2.67 0.69
C PHE A 42 -8.67 2.90 0.82
N ARG A 43 -9.14 4.15 0.67
CA ARG A 43 -10.58 4.47 0.68
C ARG A 43 -11.33 3.72 -0.41
N ARG A 44 -10.81 3.72 -1.64
CA ARG A 44 -11.44 3.01 -2.76
C ARG A 44 -11.50 1.49 -2.53
N ASP A 45 -10.42 0.92 -2.02
CA ASP A 45 -10.37 -0.52 -1.73
C ASP A 45 -11.34 -0.90 -0.62
N ALA A 46 -11.40 -0.11 0.45
CA ALA A 46 -12.37 -0.31 1.53
C ALA A 46 -13.81 -0.31 1.00
N ASP A 47 -14.18 0.66 0.16
CA ASP A 47 -15.51 0.73 -0.46
C ASP A 47 -15.80 -0.50 -1.34
N LYS A 48 -14.83 -0.89 -2.17
CA LYS A 48 -14.93 -2.08 -3.04
C LYS A 48 -15.15 -3.33 -2.21
N TYR A 49 -14.35 -3.58 -1.18
CA TYR A 49 -14.49 -4.77 -0.36
C TYR A 49 -15.75 -4.74 0.51
N ALA A 50 -16.20 -3.57 0.96
CA ALA A 50 -17.48 -3.42 1.64
C ALA A 50 -18.66 -3.87 0.75
N GLN A 51 -18.63 -3.54 -0.54
CA GLN A 51 -19.62 -4.02 -1.51
C GLN A 51 -19.57 -5.55 -1.65
N VAL A 52 -18.37 -6.13 -1.78
CA VAL A 52 -18.18 -7.58 -1.88
C VAL A 52 -18.73 -8.30 -0.65
N ILE A 53 -18.42 -7.82 0.55
CA ILE A 53 -18.89 -8.40 1.82
C ILE A 53 -20.42 -8.41 1.88
N ARG A 54 -21.05 -7.28 1.55
CA ARG A 54 -22.53 -7.16 1.55
C ARG A 54 -23.17 -8.08 0.52
N ALA A 55 -22.63 -8.14 -0.69
CA ALA A 55 -23.13 -8.99 -1.76
C ALA A 55 -22.99 -10.49 -1.41
N GLY A 56 -21.86 -10.89 -0.84
CA GLY A 56 -21.58 -12.26 -0.43
C GLY A 56 -22.18 -12.67 0.93
N LYS A 57 -22.82 -11.75 1.66
CA LYS A 57 -23.28 -11.95 3.05
C LYS A 57 -22.18 -12.50 3.96
N LEU A 58 -20.94 -12.08 3.72
CA LEU A 58 -19.77 -12.56 4.44
C LEU A 58 -19.74 -11.96 5.85
N LYS A 59 -19.33 -12.75 6.83
CA LYS A 59 -19.10 -12.33 8.22
C LYS A 59 -17.75 -12.91 8.67
N SER A 60 -17.01 -12.15 9.47
CA SER A 60 -15.94 -12.74 10.28
C SER A 60 -16.58 -13.60 11.37
N ASP A 61 -15.84 -14.59 11.85
CA ASP A 61 -16.15 -15.37 13.04
C ASP A 61 -16.14 -14.52 14.32
#